data_AF-A0A7Y6Z496-F1
#
_entry.id   AF-A0A7Y6Z496-F1
#
_cell.length_a   1.000
_cell.length_b   1.000
_cell.length_c   1.000
_cell.angle_alpha   90.00
_cell.angle_beta   90.00
_cell.angle_gamma   90.00
#
_symmetry.space_group_name_H-M   'P 1'
#
loop_
_entity.id
_entity.type
_entity.pdbx_description
1 polymer ?
#
loop_
_entity_poly.entity_id
_entity_poly.type
_entity_poly.pdbx_seq_one_letter_code
_entity_poly.pdbx_strand_id
1 'polypeptide(L)'
;MRKEAKGELAKGEKADARYLGAREKSIADIKYSVGKTVFNSNGQVVPTTVKNKELRMSDAELDKLIRDLLTIQEDRCAITGLPFQFRGAQTDDNMLPSLDRIDSNGHYAKENLQLVCRFINFWKQASDDGEFRRLVGVVRGDDMAGG
;
A
#
# COMPACT_ATOMS: atom_id res chain seq x y z
N MET A 1 42.54 29.34 -37.01
CA MET A 1 41.63 29.61 -35.86
C MET A 1 40.65 28.45 -35.76
N ARG A 2 40.73 27.65 -34.67
CA ARG A 2 39.67 27.49 -33.64
C ARG A 2 38.29 27.18 -34.25
N LYS A 3 37.62 26.06 -33.96
CA LYS A 3 37.44 25.41 -32.66
C LYS A 3 37.15 23.92 -32.84
N GLU A 4 37.91 23.06 -32.17
CA GLU A 4 37.43 21.72 -31.80
C GLU A 4 36.56 21.90 -30.56
N ALA A 5 35.28 21.52 -30.64
CA ALA A 5 34.42 21.41 -29.47
C ALA A 5 34.50 19.97 -28.96
N LYS A 6 35.50 19.68 -28.12
CA LYS A 6 35.46 18.52 -27.21
C LYS A 6 34.35 18.78 -26.19
N GLY A 7 33.18 18.21 -26.46
CA GLY A 7 32.02 18.25 -25.57
C GLY A 7 31.88 16.95 -24.78
N GLU A 8 32.91 16.55 -24.04
CA GLU A 8 32.72 15.59 -22.94
C GLU A 8 32.08 16.36 -21.78
N LEU A 9 30.76 16.54 -21.85
CA LEU A 9 29.97 16.97 -20.71
C LEU A 9 30.15 15.94 -19.61
N ALA A 10 30.75 16.37 -18.49
CA ALA A 10 31.03 15.54 -17.34
C ALA A 10 29.75 14.79 -16.93
N LYS A 11 29.87 13.48 -16.71
CA LYS A 11 28.76 12.54 -16.50
C LYS A 11 27.78 12.98 -15.39
N GLY A 12 28.25 13.78 -14.42
CA GLY A 12 27.45 14.38 -13.34
C GLY A 12 26.53 15.52 -13.80
N GLU A 13 27.00 16.41 -14.68
CA GLU A 13 26.24 17.59 -15.11
C GLU A 13 24.97 17.21 -15.88
N LYS A 14 25.02 16.12 -16.67
CA LYS A 14 23.84 15.56 -17.36
C LYS A 14 22.87 14.86 -16.40
N ALA A 15 23.37 14.23 -15.33
CA ALA A 15 22.53 13.56 -14.34
C ALA A 15 21.78 14.58 -13.49
N ASP A 16 22.46 15.65 -13.07
CA ASP A 16 21.90 16.75 -12.30
C ASP A 16 20.86 17.53 -13.10
N ALA A 17 21.15 17.83 -14.38
CA ALA A 17 20.17 18.47 -15.27
C ALA A 17 18.95 17.58 -15.54
N ARG A 18 19.12 16.26 -15.60
CA ARG A 18 18.02 15.29 -15.74
C ARG A 18 17.17 15.22 -14.47
N TYR A 19 17.80 15.23 -13.30
CA TYR A 19 17.12 15.22 -12.00
C TYR A 19 16.30 16.49 -11.78
N LEU A 20 16.90 17.66 -12.05
CA LEU A 20 16.25 18.95 -12.06
C LEU A 20 15.01 18.88 -12.99
N GLY A 21 15.21 18.54 -14.27
CA GLY A 21 14.10 18.40 -15.21
C GLY A 21 13.01 17.39 -14.81
N ALA A 22 13.33 16.32 -14.07
CA ALA A 22 12.34 15.39 -13.51
C ALA A 22 11.54 16.03 -12.36
N ARG A 23 12.22 16.79 -11.49
CA ARG A 23 11.60 17.52 -10.38
C ARG A 23 10.59 18.55 -10.87
N GLU A 24 10.92 19.36 -11.88
CA GLU A 24 9.93 20.35 -12.36
C GLU A 24 8.77 19.69 -13.10
N LYS A 25 8.97 18.55 -13.77
CA LYS A 25 7.86 17.75 -14.33
C LYS A 25 6.90 17.32 -13.22
N SER A 26 7.42 16.77 -12.12
CA SER A 26 6.60 16.42 -10.96
C SER A 26 5.86 17.63 -10.38
N ILE A 27 6.52 18.80 -10.27
CA ILE A 27 5.85 20.03 -9.80
C ILE A 27 4.70 20.43 -10.73
N ALA A 28 4.90 20.35 -12.04
CA ALA A 28 3.86 20.64 -13.02
C ALA A 28 2.68 19.66 -12.90
N ASP A 29 2.95 18.36 -12.77
CA ASP A 29 1.93 17.31 -12.61
C ASP A 29 1.14 17.50 -11.30
N ILE A 30 1.82 17.80 -10.20
CA ILE A 30 1.18 18.10 -8.91
C ILE A 30 0.23 19.30 -9.04
N LYS A 31 0.71 20.41 -9.65
CA LYS A 31 -0.12 21.61 -9.87
C LYS A 31 -1.33 21.30 -10.74
N TYR A 32 -1.15 20.51 -11.80
CA TYR A 32 -2.24 20.08 -12.67
C TYR A 32 -3.27 19.23 -11.90
N SER A 33 -2.81 18.24 -11.13
CA SER A 33 -3.68 17.39 -10.31
C SER A 33 -4.48 18.20 -9.30
N VAL A 34 -3.86 19.17 -8.62
CA VAL A 34 -4.56 20.05 -7.66
C VAL A 34 -5.64 20.86 -8.38
N GLY A 35 -5.31 21.50 -9.51
CA GLY A 35 -6.29 22.26 -10.30
C GLY A 35 -7.47 21.39 -10.74
N LYS A 36 -7.19 20.17 -11.19
CA LYS A 36 -8.21 19.18 -11.55
C LYS A 36 -9.09 18.78 -10.37
N THR A 37 -8.50 18.51 -9.20
CA THR A 37 -9.27 18.17 -7.99
C THR A 37 -10.16 19.34 -7.57
N VAL A 38 -9.64 20.56 -7.49
CA VAL A 38 -10.41 21.76 -7.11
C VAL A 38 -11.59 21.99 -8.06
N PHE A 39 -11.38 21.83 -9.36
CA PHE A 39 -12.44 21.98 -10.35
C PHE A 39 -13.55 20.91 -10.22
N ASN A 40 -13.17 19.66 -9.91
CA ASN A 40 -14.11 18.54 -9.84
C ASN A 40 -14.75 18.35 -8.45
N SER A 41 -14.17 18.88 -7.38
CA SER A 41 -14.68 18.77 -6.01
C SER A 41 -15.76 19.82 -5.71
N ASN A 42 -16.80 19.87 -6.54
CA ASN A 42 -17.92 20.82 -6.46
C ASN A 42 -19.10 20.35 -5.59
N GLY A 43 -18.87 19.36 -4.72
CA GLY A 43 -19.91 18.80 -3.83
C GLY A 43 -20.88 17.81 -4.50
N GLN A 44 -20.57 17.35 -5.72
CA GLN A 44 -21.35 16.29 -6.39
C GLN A 44 -21.37 14.98 -5.58
N VAL A 45 -22.55 14.37 -5.51
CA VAL A 45 -22.72 13.01 -4.98
C VAL A 45 -22.47 12.03 -6.13
N VAL A 46 -21.40 11.25 -6.04
CA VAL A 46 -21.05 10.22 -7.02
C VAL A 46 -21.48 8.85 -6.48
N PRO A 47 -22.38 8.11 -7.17
CA PRO A 47 -22.74 6.76 -6.77
C PRO A 47 -21.54 5.83 -6.94
N THR A 48 -21.26 5.00 -5.92
CA THR A 48 -20.17 4.01 -5.96
C THR A 48 -20.73 2.61 -6.21
N THR A 49 -20.02 1.82 -7.00
CA THR A 49 -20.36 0.40 -7.20
C THR A 49 -19.88 -0.41 -6.00
N VAL A 50 -20.82 -1.04 -5.28
CA VAL A 50 -20.49 -2.00 -4.22
C VAL A 50 -20.30 -3.38 -4.85
N LYS A 51 -19.09 -3.95 -4.74
CA LYS A 51 -18.81 -5.31 -5.21
C LYS A 51 -19.65 -6.32 -4.42
N ASN A 52 -20.21 -7.33 -5.10
CA ASN A 52 -20.83 -8.47 -4.42
C ASN A 52 -19.75 -9.25 -3.65
N LYS A 53 -19.96 -9.43 -2.34
CA LYS A 53 -19.04 -10.13 -1.43
C LYS A 53 -19.76 -11.34 -0.85
N GLU A 54 -19.56 -12.50 -1.46
CA GLU A 54 -20.06 -13.77 -0.95
C GLU A 54 -19.08 -14.34 0.08
N LEU A 55 -19.59 -14.66 1.27
CA LEU A 55 -18.90 -15.52 2.22
C LEU A 55 -19.19 -16.97 1.81
N ARG A 56 -18.20 -17.64 1.21
CA ARG A 56 -18.34 -19.02 0.71
C ARG A 56 -17.98 -20.06 1.77
N MET A 57 -18.35 -19.79 3.01
CA MET A 57 -18.14 -20.68 4.15
C MET A 57 -19.18 -20.39 5.23
N SER A 58 -19.48 -21.40 6.04
CA SER A 58 -20.31 -21.27 7.23
C SER A 58 -19.60 -20.45 8.32
N ASP A 59 -20.37 -19.97 9.29
CA ASP A 59 -19.84 -19.24 10.46
C ASP A 59 -18.83 -20.09 11.25
N ALA A 60 -19.08 -21.39 11.41
CA ALA A 60 -18.17 -22.32 12.09
C ALA A 60 -16.85 -22.52 11.32
N GLU A 61 -16.91 -22.59 9.99
CA GLU A 61 -15.71 -22.66 9.15
C GLU A 61 -14.90 -21.36 9.22
N LEU A 62 -15.57 -20.22 9.29
CA LEU A 62 -14.93 -18.91 9.45
C LEU A 62 -14.26 -18.77 10.82
N ASP A 63 -14.92 -19.16 11.92
CA ASP A 63 -14.32 -19.16 13.26
C ASP A 63 -13.09 -20.07 13.30
N LYS A 64 -13.20 -21.29 12.76
CA LYS A 64 -12.07 -22.20 12.66
C LYS A 64 -10.92 -21.59 11.86
N LEU A 65 -11.22 -20.98 10.70
CA LEU A 65 -10.22 -20.33 9.87
C LEU A 65 -9.50 -19.21 10.62
N ILE A 66 -10.23 -18.35 11.33
CA ILE A 66 -9.63 -17.24 12.09
C ILE A 66 -8.71 -17.77 13.19
N ARG A 67 -9.09 -18.84 13.89
CA ARG A 67 -8.23 -19.49 14.91
C ARG A 67 -6.99 -20.13 14.29
N ASP A 68 -7.15 -20.84 13.17
CA ASP A 68 -6.05 -21.43 12.44
C ASP A 68 -5.06 -20.33 12.00
N LEU A 69 -5.55 -19.19 11.48
CA LEU A 69 -4.73 -18.05 11.06
C LEU A 69 -3.99 -17.40 12.23
N LEU A 70 -4.65 -17.15 13.36
CA LEU A 70 -4.00 -16.62 14.57
C LEU A 70 -2.86 -17.52 15.02
N THR A 71 -3.07 -18.84 14.99
CA THR A 71 -2.05 -19.83 15.35
C THR A 71 -0.88 -19.83 14.37
N ILE A 72 -1.16 -19.93 13.05
CA ILE A 72 -0.13 -20.00 12.01
C ILE A 72 0.68 -18.71 11.93
N GLN A 73 0.04 -17.57 12.15
CA GLN A 73 0.69 -16.26 12.12
C GLN A 73 1.28 -15.86 13.47
N GLU A 74 1.20 -16.71 14.49
CA GLU A 74 1.74 -16.46 15.83
C GLU A 74 1.24 -15.12 16.43
N ASP A 75 -0.06 -14.85 16.30
CA ASP A 75 -0.70 -13.60 16.73
C ASP A 75 -0.04 -12.33 16.16
N ARG A 76 0.50 -12.40 14.94
CA ARG A 76 1.13 -11.27 14.24
C ARG A 76 0.48 -10.96 12.90
N CYS A 77 0.57 -9.70 12.51
CA CYS A 77 0.13 -9.21 11.21
C CYS A 77 0.90 -9.88 10.08
N ALA A 78 0.19 -10.47 9.11
CA ALA A 78 0.82 -11.18 7.99
C ALA A 78 1.65 -10.27 7.06
N ILE A 79 1.35 -8.97 7.00
CA ILE A 79 2.09 -8.01 6.16
C ILE A 79 3.28 -7.40 6.90
N THR A 80 3.11 -7.04 8.17
CA THR A 80 4.13 -6.29 8.92
C THR A 80 4.89 -7.14 9.94
N GLY A 81 4.36 -8.27 10.38
CA GLY A 81 4.90 -9.04 11.51
C GLY A 81 4.71 -8.37 12.87
N LEU A 82 4.01 -7.23 12.93
CA LEU A 82 3.68 -6.56 14.21
C LEU A 82 2.74 -7.44 15.03
N PRO A 83 2.92 -7.52 16.36
CA PRO A 83 2.02 -8.28 17.22
C PRO A 83 0.64 -7.64 17.25
N PHE A 84 -0.40 -8.47 17.22
CA PHE A 84 -1.75 -8.00 17.46
C PHE A 84 -1.95 -7.55 18.90
N GLN A 85 -2.87 -6.62 19.07
CA GLN A 85 -3.49 -6.37 20.36
C GLN A 85 -4.95 -6.83 20.29
N PHE A 86 -5.43 -7.56 21.28
CA PHE A 86 -6.78 -8.13 21.25
C PHE A 86 -7.80 -7.22 21.92
N ARG A 87 -9.05 -7.31 21.46
CA ARG A 87 -10.16 -6.50 21.97
C ARG A 87 -10.32 -6.68 23.49
N GLY A 88 -10.38 -5.56 24.20
CA GLY A 88 -10.46 -5.50 25.66
C GLY A 88 -9.08 -5.46 26.35
N ALA A 89 -8.01 -5.80 25.64
CA ALA A 89 -6.63 -5.75 26.13
C ALA A 89 -5.73 -4.79 25.33
N GLN A 90 -6.25 -4.15 24.28
CA GLN A 90 -5.50 -3.24 23.43
C GLN A 90 -5.30 -1.87 24.08
N THR A 91 -4.14 -1.28 23.85
CA THR A 91 -3.82 0.12 24.11
C THR A 91 -4.02 0.98 22.86
N ASP A 92 -4.06 0.37 21.67
CA ASP A 92 -4.27 1.04 20.39
C ASP A 92 -5.21 0.23 19.49
N ASP A 93 -6.34 0.82 19.12
CA ASP A 93 -7.34 0.22 18.24
C ASP A 93 -6.82 -0.06 16.82
N ASN A 94 -5.74 0.61 16.40
CA ASN A 94 -5.08 0.33 15.13
C ASN A 94 -4.39 -1.03 15.10
N MET A 95 -4.00 -1.54 16.28
CA MET A 95 -3.28 -2.81 16.44
C MET A 95 -4.22 -4.02 16.56
N LEU A 96 -5.54 -3.79 16.55
CA LEU A 96 -6.53 -4.86 16.52
C LEU A 96 -6.37 -5.73 15.25
N PRO A 97 -6.54 -7.05 15.34
CA PRO A 97 -6.55 -7.92 14.17
C PRO A 97 -7.75 -7.61 13.28
N SER A 98 -7.55 -7.69 11.96
CA SER A 98 -8.55 -7.47 10.94
C SER A 98 -8.36 -8.49 9.82
N LEU A 99 -9.47 -9.07 9.34
CA LEU A 99 -9.44 -10.04 8.25
C LEU A 99 -9.32 -9.30 6.91
N ASP A 100 -8.23 -9.56 6.20
CA ASP A 100 -7.90 -8.98 4.89
C ASP A 100 -7.90 -10.06 3.80
N ARG A 101 -8.22 -9.64 2.58
CA ARG A 101 -8.15 -10.49 1.40
C ARG A 101 -6.84 -10.24 0.67
N ILE A 102 -6.07 -11.29 0.41
CA ILE A 102 -4.81 -11.18 -0.33
C ILE A 102 -5.11 -10.63 -1.74
N ASP A 103 -5.94 -11.32 -2.50
CA ASP A 103 -6.57 -10.80 -3.71
C ASP A 103 -7.88 -10.08 -3.37
N SER A 104 -7.86 -8.76 -3.53
CA SER A 104 -9.00 -7.87 -3.28
C SER A 104 -10.15 -8.02 -4.30
N ASN A 105 -9.90 -8.66 -5.45
CA ASN A 105 -10.90 -9.01 -6.45
C ASN A 105 -11.48 -10.42 -6.26
N GLY A 106 -10.82 -11.26 -5.46
CA GLY A 106 -11.30 -12.59 -5.09
C GLY A 106 -12.37 -12.60 -3.97
N HIS A 107 -12.90 -13.80 -3.72
CA HIS A 107 -13.88 -14.08 -2.67
C HIS A 107 -13.21 -14.38 -1.31
N TYR A 108 -14.01 -14.46 -0.25
CA TYR A 108 -13.58 -14.97 1.05
C TYR A 108 -13.42 -16.49 0.96
N ALA A 109 -12.21 -16.93 0.58
CA ALA A 109 -11.79 -18.32 0.51
C ALA A 109 -10.58 -18.53 1.43
N LYS A 110 -10.39 -19.74 1.96
CA LYS A 110 -9.36 -20.05 2.96
C LYS A 110 -7.95 -19.64 2.51
N GLU A 111 -7.65 -19.87 1.24
CA GLU A 111 -6.39 -19.56 0.57
C GLU A 111 -6.21 -18.07 0.23
N ASN A 112 -7.26 -17.25 0.36
CA ASN A 112 -7.26 -15.84 0.00
C ASN A 112 -7.39 -14.90 1.21
N LEU A 113 -7.26 -15.42 2.43
CA LEU A 113 -7.48 -14.65 3.66
C LEU A 113 -6.24 -14.65 4.54
N GLN A 114 -6.00 -13.51 5.16
CA GLN A 114 -4.91 -13.29 6.11
C GLN A 114 -5.38 -12.36 7.23
N LEU A 115 -4.79 -12.46 8.42
CA LEU A 115 -5.00 -11.49 9.48
C LEU A 115 -3.91 -10.41 9.43
N VAL A 116 -4.33 -9.14 9.47
CA VAL A 116 -3.44 -7.98 9.48
C VAL A 116 -3.87 -7.00 10.57
N CYS A 117 -3.00 -6.07 10.97
CA CYS A 117 -3.42 -4.99 11.87
C CYS A 117 -4.49 -4.13 11.18
N ARG A 118 -5.44 -3.60 11.95
CA ARG A 118 -6.53 -2.78 11.43
C ARG A 118 -6.06 -1.60 10.59
N PHE A 119 -5.01 -0.90 11.01
CA PHE A 119 -4.46 0.20 10.22
C PHE A 119 -3.85 -0.27 8.89
N ILE A 120 -3.27 -1.47 8.86
CA ILE A 120 -2.70 -2.06 7.64
C ILE A 120 -3.79 -2.41 6.64
N ASN A 121 -4.89 -3.02 7.09
CA ASN A 121 -6.05 -3.25 6.23
C ASN A 121 -6.58 -1.91 5.67
N PHE A 122 -6.65 -0.88 6.53
CA PHE A 122 -7.08 0.45 6.13
C PHE A 122 -6.13 1.12 5.12
N TRP A 123 -4.82 0.89 5.20
CA TRP A 123 -3.85 1.44 4.23
C TRP A 123 -3.84 0.66 2.92
N LYS A 124 -3.97 -0.67 2.98
CA LYS A 124 -3.99 -1.53 1.79
C LYS A 124 -5.25 -1.31 0.96
N GLN A 125 -6.43 -1.14 1.57
CA GLN A 125 -7.71 -0.98 0.87
C GLN A 125 -7.92 -2.04 -0.23
N ALA A 126 -7.84 -1.62 -1.50
CA ALA A 126 -7.99 -2.46 -2.69
C ALA A 126 -6.70 -2.52 -3.53
N SER A 127 -5.59 -2.00 -2.99
CA SER A 127 -4.27 -2.12 -3.60
C SER A 127 -3.86 -3.58 -3.68
N ASP A 128 -3.01 -3.87 -4.67
CA ASP A 128 -2.36 -5.17 -4.80
C ASP A 128 -1.53 -5.50 -3.55
N ASP A 129 -1.65 -6.72 -3.03
CA ASP A 129 -0.97 -7.14 -1.79
C ASP A 129 0.56 -7.18 -1.96
N GLY A 130 1.04 -7.65 -3.11
CA GLY A 130 2.48 -7.74 -3.40
C GLY A 130 3.14 -6.36 -3.47
N GLU A 131 2.54 -5.44 -4.22
CA GLU A 131 3.02 -4.06 -4.31
C GLU A 131 2.93 -3.34 -2.95
N PHE A 132 1.85 -3.57 -2.20
CA PHE A 132 1.71 -2.97 -0.87
C PHE A 132 2.79 -3.47 0.10
N ARG A 133 3.08 -4.78 0.13
CA ARG A 133 4.19 -5.35 0.92
C ARG A 133 5.53 -4.72 0.54
N ARG A 134 5.80 -4.55 -0.76
CA ARG A 134 7.01 -3.87 -1.24
C ARG A 134 7.10 -2.45 -0.70
N LEU A 135 6.02 -1.67 -0.79
CA LEU A 135 5.97 -0.30 -0.27
C LEU A 135 6.15 -0.24 1.25
N VAL A 136 5.63 -1.21 2.00
CA VAL A 136 5.89 -1.34 3.44
C VAL A 136 7.37 -1.58 3.73
N GLY A 137 8.06 -2.39 2.90
CA GLY A 137 9.51 -2.58 2.98
C GLY A 137 10.29 -1.29 2.77
N VAL A 138 9.88 -0.47 1.79
CA VAL A 138 10.45 0.87 1.58
C VAL A 138 10.31 1.74 2.83
N VAL A 139 9.11 1.76 3.46
CA VAL A 139 8.85 2.53 4.69
C VAL A 139 9.72 2.09 5.86
N ARG A 140 10.08 0.80 5.92
CA ARG A 140 10.97 0.24 6.95
C ARG A 140 12.45 0.54 6.70
N GLY A 141 12.79 0.99 5.50
CA GLY A 141 14.16 1.19 5.07
C GLY A 141 14.85 -0.08 4.57
N ASP A 142 14.10 -1.15 4.31
CA ASP A 142 14.66 -2.43 3.84
C ASP A 142 15.40 -2.25 2.49
N ASP A 143 14.92 -1.33 1.64
CA ASP A 143 15.50 -1.00 0.32
C ASP A 143 16.66 0.02 0.38
N MET A 144 16.98 0.57 1.57
CA MET A 144 18.01 1.61 1.75
C MET A 144 19.33 1.07 2.32
N ALA A 145 19.42 -0.22 2.63
CA ALA A 145 20.61 -0.84 3.25
C ALA A 145 21.70 -1.27 2.23
N GLY A 146 21.69 -0.71 1.02
CA GLY A 146 22.64 -1.03 -0.07
C GLY A 146 23.43 0.17 -0.61
N GLY A 147 23.60 1.24 0.18
CA GLY A 147 24.37 2.44 -0.18
C GLY A 147 25.72 2.52 0.52
#